data_AF-A0A1G6SJW5-F1
#
_entry.id   AF-A0A1G6SJW5-F1
#
_cell.length_a   1.000
_cell.length_b   1.000
_cell.length_c   1.000
_cell.angle_alpha   90.00
_cell.angle_beta   90.00
_cell.angle_gamma   90.00
#
_symmetry.space_group_name_H-M   'P 1'
#
loop_
_entity.id
_entity.type
_entity.pdbx_description
1 polymer ?
#
loop_
_entity_poly.entity_id
_entity_poly.type
_entity_poly.pdbx_seq_one_letter_code
_entity_poly.pdbx_strand_id
1 'polypeptide(L)'
;MAASGGSRTKRSLQGGARRILHGIGLTRLRTAQRLERECARLRSELNQSRAEAARLRPQPAEAPQAEPDEKAPRRSPHTERPASGAPAPDPARQTRTIHALRRQISFAKAEIAFRTRRWRRAERKLNGSGALRRYGFAPLSLSAGLPRATGPRHVKHYKERLALTGLEAQRACWLELSCLLRLHWVAPEARDRFPLPIALDPGAPSLTMTDLGWSLDMVPAHASAAVAARLRPRVSAQVTEIVSVLEQAGIAHLDIHDSGRNIVVNTRGRLALIDFDIAAMDGMAISATIERRLQEWHRMGGYDWLARRMRDQALRFCDAAPPLPG
;
A
#
# COMPACT_ATOMS: atom_id res chain seq x y z
N MET A 1 -4.80 45.64 -40.05
CA MET A 1 -4.39 44.29 -40.49
C MET A 1 -3.21 43.84 -39.62
N ALA A 2 -3.38 42.77 -38.83
CA ALA A 2 -2.37 41.75 -38.46
C ALA A 2 -2.95 40.93 -37.29
N ALA A 3 -2.72 39.63 -37.31
CA ALA A 3 -3.61 38.61 -36.79
C ALA A 3 -3.36 38.24 -35.31
N SER A 4 -4.46 38.15 -34.55
CA SER A 4 -4.52 37.50 -33.24
C SER A 4 -5.29 36.17 -33.38
N GLY A 5 -4.58 35.06 -33.54
CA GLY A 5 -5.23 33.76 -33.64
C GLY A 5 -4.24 32.62 -33.46
N GLY A 6 -4.17 32.04 -32.26
CA GLY A 6 -3.48 30.77 -32.08
C GLY A 6 -3.00 30.45 -30.68
N SER A 7 -3.89 30.20 -29.71
CA SER A 7 -3.47 29.52 -28.47
C SER A 7 -4.60 28.88 -27.64
N ARG A 8 -5.62 28.27 -28.28
CA ARG A 8 -6.67 27.54 -27.53
C ARG A 8 -6.75 26.02 -27.77
N THR A 9 -6.06 25.48 -28.76
CA THR A 9 -6.19 24.05 -29.12
C THR A 9 -5.17 23.10 -28.46
N LYS A 10 -4.07 23.59 -27.87
CA LYS A 10 -3.05 22.70 -27.27
C LYS A 10 -3.35 22.25 -25.84
N ARG A 11 -4.23 22.91 -25.08
CA ARG A 11 -4.57 22.52 -23.69
C ARG A 11 -5.60 21.38 -23.58
N SER A 12 -6.45 21.14 -24.58
CA SER A 12 -7.48 20.08 -24.47
C SER A 12 -6.96 18.67 -24.78
N LEU A 13 -5.91 18.54 -25.61
CA LEU A 13 -5.37 17.25 -26.04
C LEU A 13 -4.57 16.52 -24.94
N GLN A 14 -3.87 17.25 -24.06
CA GLN A 14 -3.14 16.64 -22.93
C GLN A 14 -4.06 16.08 -21.83
N GLY A 15 -5.23 16.70 -21.62
CA GLY A 15 -6.23 16.22 -20.66
C GLY A 15 -7.01 14.97 -21.12
N GLY A 16 -7.07 14.72 -22.44
CA GLY A 16 -7.69 13.51 -23.00
C GLY A 16 -6.78 12.29 -22.92
N ALA A 17 -5.50 12.44 -23.28
CA ALA A 17 -4.53 11.33 -23.24
C ALA A 17 -4.27 10.80 -21.82
N ARG A 18 -4.24 11.68 -20.80
CA ARG A 18 -4.13 11.29 -19.39
C ARG A 18 -5.34 10.47 -18.91
N ARG A 19 -6.57 10.86 -19.31
CA ARG A 19 -7.79 10.11 -18.96
C ARG A 19 -7.85 8.73 -19.60
N ILE A 20 -7.39 8.59 -20.85
CA ILE A 20 -7.36 7.31 -21.57
C ILE A 20 -6.32 6.36 -20.95
N LEU A 21 -5.12 6.84 -20.62
CA LEU A 21 -4.08 6.02 -20.00
C LEU A 21 -4.45 5.58 -18.57
N HIS A 22 -5.08 6.47 -17.79
CA HIS A 22 -5.59 6.15 -16.45
C HIS A 22 -6.73 5.12 -16.50
N GLY A 23 -7.65 5.24 -17.48
CA GLY A 23 -8.72 4.27 -17.71
C GLY A 23 -8.22 2.89 -18.16
N ILE A 24 -7.16 2.83 -18.97
CA ILE A 24 -6.55 1.56 -19.40
C ILE A 24 -5.82 0.87 -18.23
N GLY A 25 -5.15 1.63 -17.36
CA GLY A 25 -4.50 1.12 -16.15
C GLY A 25 -5.49 0.51 -15.15
N LEU A 26 -6.54 1.26 -14.81
CA LEU A 26 -7.58 0.82 -13.88
C LEU A 26 -8.36 -0.40 -14.38
N THR A 27 -8.69 -0.45 -15.67
CA THR A 27 -9.41 -1.59 -16.26
C THR A 27 -8.55 -2.87 -16.22
N ARG A 28 -7.25 -2.76 -16.49
CA ARG A 28 -6.31 -3.90 -16.45
C ARG A 28 -6.06 -4.41 -15.04
N LEU A 29 -5.98 -3.51 -14.05
CA LEU A 29 -5.84 -3.86 -12.64
C LEU A 29 -7.10 -4.52 -12.07
N ARG A 30 -8.29 -3.96 -12.35
CA ARG A 30 -9.59 -4.58 -11.99
C ARG A 30 -9.74 -5.98 -12.59
N THR A 31 -9.25 -6.17 -13.82
CA THR A 31 -9.25 -7.49 -14.47
C THR A 31 -8.31 -8.46 -13.76
N ALA A 32 -7.10 -8.02 -13.38
CA ALA A 32 -6.15 -8.87 -12.65
C ALA A 32 -6.69 -9.26 -11.26
N GLN A 33 -7.22 -8.31 -10.50
CA GLN A 33 -7.84 -8.58 -9.19
C GLN A 33 -9.05 -9.50 -9.31
N ARG A 34 -9.88 -9.35 -10.35
CA ARG A 34 -10.99 -10.27 -10.64
C ARG A 34 -10.48 -11.70 -10.88
N LEU A 35 -9.43 -11.85 -11.69
CA LEU A 35 -8.84 -13.17 -11.98
C LEU A 35 -8.18 -13.81 -10.75
N GLU A 36 -7.58 -13.02 -9.86
CA GLU A 36 -7.03 -13.52 -8.59
C GLU A 36 -8.12 -14.02 -7.64
N ARG A 37 -9.22 -13.28 -7.51
CA ARG A 37 -10.41 -13.71 -6.73
C ARG A 37 -11.03 -14.97 -7.34
N GLU A 38 -11.11 -15.03 -8.66
CA GLU A 38 -11.61 -16.21 -9.37
C GLU A 38 -10.69 -17.43 -9.17
N CYS A 39 -9.37 -17.25 -9.23
CA CYS A 39 -8.42 -18.30 -8.88
C CYS A 39 -8.59 -18.80 -7.43
N ALA A 40 -8.80 -17.88 -6.47
CA ALA A 40 -8.99 -18.23 -5.07
C ALA A 40 -10.29 -19.03 -4.88
N ARG A 41 -11.39 -18.58 -5.49
CA ARG A 41 -12.68 -19.29 -5.51
C ARG A 41 -12.55 -20.70 -6.07
N LEU A 42 -11.94 -20.85 -7.25
CA LEU A 42 -11.74 -22.16 -7.90
C LEU A 42 -10.86 -23.11 -7.07
N ARG A 43 -9.87 -22.59 -6.33
CA ARG A 43 -9.07 -23.41 -5.39
C ARG A 43 -9.89 -23.92 -4.22
N SER A 44 -10.77 -23.07 -3.67
CA SER A 44 -11.67 -23.45 -2.60
C SER A 44 -12.62 -24.56 -3.06
N GLU A 45 -13.24 -24.40 -4.23
CA GLU A 45 -14.10 -25.42 -4.85
C GLU A 45 -13.35 -26.75 -5.08
N LEU A 46 -12.13 -26.68 -5.61
CA LEU A 46 -11.30 -27.88 -5.82
C LEU A 46 -11.00 -28.62 -4.51
N ASN A 47 -10.72 -27.89 -3.43
CA ASN A 47 -10.45 -28.48 -2.12
C ASN A 47 -11.72 -29.11 -1.53
N GLN A 48 -12.88 -28.47 -1.69
CA GLN A 48 -14.16 -29.03 -1.27
C GLN A 48 -14.48 -30.31 -2.04
N SER A 49 -14.37 -30.33 -3.37
CA SER A 49 -14.61 -31.54 -4.17
C SER A 49 -13.64 -32.67 -3.83
N ARG A 50 -12.39 -32.36 -3.44
CA ARG A 50 -11.43 -33.37 -2.94
C ARG A 50 -11.86 -33.95 -1.61
N ALA A 51 -12.35 -33.12 -0.69
CA ALA A 51 -12.85 -33.57 0.61
C ALA A 51 -14.09 -34.46 0.46
N GLU A 52 -15.02 -34.09 -0.44
CA GLU A 52 -16.20 -34.89 -0.76
C GLU A 52 -15.81 -36.24 -1.38
N ALA A 53 -14.89 -36.24 -2.36
CA ALA A 53 -14.40 -37.48 -2.96
C ALA A 53 -13.67 -38.38 -1.94
N ALA A 54 -12.97 -37.80 -0.96
CA ALA A 54 -12.31 -38.57 0.10
C ALA A 54 -13.32 -39.24 1.05
N ARG A 55 -14.46 -38.59 1.33
CA ARG A 55 -15.55 -39.18 2.15
C ARG A 55 -16.25 -40.35 1.48
N LEU A 56 -16.25 -40.36 0.14
CA LEU A 56 -16.87 -41.42 -0.67
C LEU A 56 -15.93 -42.58 -0.97
N ARG A 57 -14.64 -42.45 -0.63
CA ARG A 57 -13.75 -43.61 -0.70
C ARG A 57 -14.24 -44.62 0.33
N PRO A 58 -14.51 -45.88 -0.06
CA PRO A 58 -14.80 -46.91 0.90
C PRO A 58 -13.65 -46.93 1.89
N GLN A 59 -13.97 -46.80 3.18
CA GLN A 59 -12.94 -47.04 4.19
C GLN A 59 -12.40 -48.45 3.91
N PRO A 60 -11.07 -48.65 3.90
CA PRO A 60 -10.53 -49.99 3.83
C PRO A 60 -11.24 -50.79 4.92
N ALA A 61 -11.93 -51.86 4.53
CA ALA A 61 -12.56 -52.74 5.50
C ALA A 61 -11.49 -53.03 6.54
N GLU A 62 -11.71 -52.58 7.78
CA GLU A 62 -10.79 -52.86 8.86
C GLU A 62 -10.56 -54.36 8.81
N ALA A 63 -9.31 -54.76 8.55
CA ALA A 63 -8.97 -56.16 8.51
C ALA A 63 -9.51 -56.74 9.82
N PRO A 64 -10.34 -57.81 9.76
CA PRO A 64 -11.06 -58.30 10.92
C PRO A 64 -10.04 -58.51 12.04
N GLN A 65 -10.08 -57.63 13.04
CA GLN A 65 -9.38 -57.88 14.28
C GLN A 65 -10.06 -59.11 14.84
N ALA A 66 -9.32 -60.20 14.88
CA ALA A 66 -9.76 -61.42 15.52
C ALA A 66 -10.00 -61.09 16.99
N GLU A 67 -11.25 -60.77 17.35
CA GLU A 67 -11.65 -60.75 18.74
C GLU A 67 -11.73 -62.20 19.24
N PRO A 68 -11.19 -62.47 20.43
CA PRO A 68 -11.33 -63.77 21.06
C PRO A 68 -12.78 -63.99 21.53
N ASP A 69 -13.15 -65.26 21.48
CA ASP A 69 -14.49 -65.82 21.66
C ASP A 69 -15.37 -65.26 22.79
N GLU A 70 -16.63 -65.11 22.41
CA GLU A 70 -17.87 -65.42 23.14
C GLU A 70 -18.07 -64.93 24.58
N LYS A 71 -19.06 -64.05 24.73
CA LYS A 71 -20.36 -64.42 25.34
C LYS A 71 -21.45 -63.37 25.06
N ALA A 72 -22.46 -63.81 24.32
CA ALA A 72 -23.72 -63.10 24.07
C ALA A 72 -24.68 -63.19 25.30
N PRO A 73 -25.92 -62.68 25.27
CA PRO A 73 -26.54 -61.60 24.47
C PRO A 73 -27.37 -60.62 25.35
N ARG A 74 -27.88 -59.50 24.81
CA ARG A 74 -29.33 -59.14 24.89
C ARG A 74 -29.69 -57.90 24.06
N ARG A 75 -30.91 -58.01 23.52
CA ARG A 75 -31.59 -57.20 22.50
C ARG A 75 -31.95 -55.79 22.97
N SER A 76 -32.08 -54.83 22.05
CA SER A 76 -33.36 -54.16 21.78
C SER A 76 -33.33 -53.27 20.52
N PRO A 77 -34.53 -52.99 19.94
CA PRO A 77 -34.71 -52.53 18.57
C PRO A 77 -34.96 -51.02 18.48
N HIS A 78 -35.16 -50.56 17.26
CA HIS A 78 -35.50 -49.20 16.81
C HIS A 78 -34.30 -48.31 16.53
N THR A 79 -33.90 -48.31 15.25
CA THR A 79 -33.34 -47.12 14.65
C THR A 79 -34.11 -46.87 13.38
N GLU A 80 -34.84 -45.76 13.40
CA GLU A 80 -35.67 -45.24 12.32
C GLU A 80 -34.84 -45.12 11.04
N ARG A 81 -35.42 -45.54 9.91
CA ARG A 81 -34.85 -45.33 8.57
C ARG A 81 -34.98 -43.85 8.22
N PRO A 82 -33.89 -43.07 8.05
CA PRO A 82 -34.00 -41.76 7.42
C PRO A 82 -34.29 -41.95 5.93
N ALA A 83 -35.52 -41.63 5.54
CA ALA A 83 -35.92 -41.45 4.16
C ALA A 83 -35.38 -40.10 3.65
N SER A 84 -34.27 -40.13 2.90
CA SER A 84 -34.04 -39.25 1.75
C SER A 84 -32.75 -39.66 1.05
N GLY A 85 -32.84 -40.72 0.24
CA GLY A 85 -31.76 -41.15 -0.62
C GLY A 85 -31.58 -40.17 -1.77
N ALA A 86 -30.94 -39.02 -1.50
CA ALA A 86 -30.29 -38.28 -2.59
C ALA A 86 -29.30 -39.27 -3.25
N PRO A 87 -29.37 -39.47 -4.58
CA PRO A 87 -28.52 -40.43 -5.25
C PRO A 87 -27.05 -40.12 -4.95
N ALA A 88 -26.31 -41.14 -4.52
CA ALA A 88 -24.89 -41.00 -4.22
C ALA A 88 -24.20 -40.33 -5.42
N PRO A 89 -23.41 -39.27 -5.21
CA PRO A 89 -22.82 -38.52 -6.30
C PRO A 89 -21.91 -39.43 -7.14
N ASP A 90 -22.16 -39.45 -8.45
CA ASP A 90 -21.42 -40.28 -9.40
C ASP A 90 -19.91 -39.95 -9.36
N PRO A 91 -19.04 -40.93 -9.02
CA PRO A 91 -17.60 -40.73 -8.93
C PRO A 91 -16.97 -40.31 -10.26
N ALA A 92 -17.56 -40.71 -11.40
CA ALA A 92 -17.12 -40.27 -12.71
C ALA A 92 -17.41 -38.77 -12.92
N ARG A 93 -18.56 -38.29 -12.45
CA ARG A 93 -18.92 -36.87 -12.47
C ARG A 93 -17.99 -36.03 -11.60
N GLN A 94 -17.67 -36.48 -10.38
CA GLN A 94 -16.73 -35.78 -9.50
C GLN A 94 -15.32 -35.69 -10.10
N THR A 95 -14.85 -36.79 -10.68
CA THR A 95 -13.53 -36.83 -11.35
C THR A 95 -13.47 -35.84 -12.51
N ARG A 96 -14.51 -35.76 -13.35
CA ARG A 96 -14.61 -34.79 -14.45
C ARG A 96 -14.61 -33.34 -13.94
N THR A 97 -15.34 -33.05 -12.86
CA THR A 97 -15.35 -31.72 -12.23
C THR A 97 -13.96 -31.31 -11.73
N ILE A 98 -13.26 -32.21 -11.04
CA ILE A 98 -11.89 -31.96 -10.56
C ILE A 98 -10.94 -31.67 -11.74
N HIS A 99 -11.04 -32.43 -12.82
CA HIS A 99 -10.22 -32.18 -14.02
C HIS A 99 -10.56 -30.86 -14.73
N ALA A 100 -11.83 -30.47 -14.76
CA ALA A 100 -12.27 -29.17 -15.30
C ALA A 100 -11.71 -28.00 -14.48
N LEU A 101 -11.86 -28.05 -13.15
CA LEU A 101 -11.32 -27.04 -12.23
C LEU A 101 -9.79 -26.92 -12.33
N ARG A 102 -9.07 -28.04 -12.42
CA ARG A 102 -7.61 -28.02 -12.62
C ARG A 102 -7.22 -27.33 -13.93
N ARG A 103 -7.96 -27.57 -15.02
CA ARG A 103 -7.73 -26.91 -16.31
C ARG A 103 -8.00 -25.41 -16.23
N GLN A 104 -9.09 -24.99 -15.60
CA GLN A 104 -9.40 -23.56 -15.40
C GLN A 104 -8.35 -22.86 -14.53
N ILE A 105 -7.90 -23.48 -13.43
CA ILE A 105 -6.82 -22.95 -12.59
C ILE A 105 -5.50 -22.85 -13.38
N SER A 106 -5.18 -23.86 -14.20
CA SER A 106 -3.98 -23.84 -15.04
C SER A 106 -4.03 -22.70 -16.05
N PHE A 107 -5.16 -22.51 -16.73
CA PHE A 107 -5.39 -21.41 -17.66
C PHE A 107 -5.27 -20.05 -16.97
N ALA A 108 -5.92 -19.86 -15.82
CA ALA A 108 -5.85 -18.62 -15.07
C ALA A 108 -4.42 -18.31 -14.56
N LYS A 109 -3.67 -19.34 -14.11
CA LYS A 109 -2.25 -19.19 -13.77
C LYS A 109 -1.40 -18.80 -14.98
N ALA A 110 -1.67 -19.40 -16.15
CA ALA A 110 -0.97 -19.07 -17.38
C ALA A 110 -1.25 -17.64 -17.84
N GLU A 111 -2.50 -17.17 -17.72
CA GLU A 111 -2.91 -15.81 -18.03
C GLU A 111 -2.30 -14.79 -17.05
N ILE A 112 -2.27 -15.10 -15.75
CA ILE A 112 -1.54 -14.30 -14.75
C ILE A 112 -0.06 -14.23 -15.13
N ALA A 113 0.59 -15.37 -15.37
CA ALA A 113 2.01 -15.41 -15.74
C ALA A 113 2.29 -14.68 -17.07
N PHE A 114 1.37 -14.74 -18.04
CA PHE A 114 1.46 -13.98 -19.29
C PHE A 114 1.37 -12.48 -19.04
N ARG A 115 0.40 -12.04 -18.23
CA ARG A 115 0.24 -10.62 -17.85
C ARG A 115 1.40 -10.12 -17.00
N THR A 116 1.89 -10.89 -16.05
CA THR A 116 3.10 -10.58 -15.26
C THR A 116 4.34 -10.53 -16.15
N ARG A 117 4.50 -11.45 -17.12
CA ARG A 117 5.61 -11.38 -18.08
C ARG A 117 5.50 -10.18 -19.01
N ARG A 118 4.29 -9.84 -19.47
CA ARG A 118 4.02 -8.63 -20.26
C ARG A 118 4.26 -7.36 -19.45
N TRP A 119 3.87 -7.35 -18.18
CA TRP A 119 4.18 -6.29 -17.23
C TRP A 119 5.69 -6.19 -17.01
N ARG A 120 6.40 -7.26 -16.69
CA ARG A 120 7.87 -7.27 -16.54
C ARG A 120 8.60 -6.92 -17.84
N ARG A 121 8.03 -7.19 -19.01
CA ARG A 121 8.57 -6.70 -20.30
C ARG A 121 8.29 -5.22 -20.49
N ALA A 122 7.13 -4.73 -20.07
CA ALA A 122 6.87 -3.30 -19.99
C ALA A 122 7.83 -2.65 -18.99
N GLU A 123 7.99 -3.19 -17.78
CA GLU A 123 8.92 -2.78 -16.72
C GLU A 123 10.38 -2.83 -17.19
N ARG A 124 10.81 -3.86 -17.93
CA ARG A 124 12.16 -3.90 -18.54
C ARG A 124 12.33 -2.87 -19.65
N LYS A 125 11.31 -2.67 -20.49
CA LYS A 125 11.31 -1.56 -21.46
C LYS A 125 11.29 -0.20 -20.75
N LEU A 126 10.67 -0.13 -19.57
CA LEU A 126 10.59 1.05 -18.74
C LEU A 126 11.96 1.33 -18.05
N ASN A 127 12.58 0.33 -17.44
CA ASN A 127 13.89 0.40 -16.80
C ASN A 127 15.04 0.61 -17.80
N GLY A 128 14.93 0.07 -19.02
CA GLY A 128 15.93 0.23 -20.08
C GLY A 128 15.81 1.51 -20.91
N SER A 129 14.76 2.32 -20.75
CA SER A 129 14.57 3.54 -21.55
C SER A 129 13.78 4.63 -20.81
N GLY A 130 14.40 5.23 -19.79
CA GLY A 130 13.94 6.51 -19.23
C GLY A 130 12.53 6.52 -18.62
N ALA A 131 12.00 5.40 -18.11
CA ALA A 131 10.66 5.39 -17.55
C ALA A 131 10.49 6.06 -16.20
N LEU A 132 11.56 6.26 -15.44
CA LEU A 132 11.51 7.18 -14.32
C LEU A 132 10.93 8.53 -14.82
N ARG A 133 11.36 9.03 -15.99
CA ARG A 133 10.77 10.25 -16.61
C ARG A 133 9.27 10.11 -16.95
N ARG A 134 8.77 8.91 -17.25
CA ARG A 134 7.35 8.66 -17.57
C ARG A 134 6.47 8.53 -16.34
N TYR A 135 7.01 8.08 -15.21
CA TYR A 135 6.33 8.07 -13.90
C TYR A 135 6.46 9.42 -13.16
N GLY A 136 6.94 10.48 -13.82
CA GLY A 136 7.16 11.78 -13.20
C GLY A 136 8.44 11.88 -12.36
N PHE A 137 9.19 10.79 -12.20
CA PHE A 137 10.57 10.80 -11.73
C PHE A 137 11.46 11.29 -12.87
N ALA A 138 11.30 12.55 -13.31
CA ALA A 138 12.39 13.16 -14.05
C ALA A 138 13.65 12.94 -13.19
N PRO A 139 14.79 12.51 -13.76
CA PRO A 139 16.04 12.74 -13.08
C PRO A 139 16.08 14.27 -12.98
N LEU A 140 15.57 14.81 -11.87
CA LEU A 140 15.91 16.14 -11.41
C LEU A 140 17.41 16.07 -11.48
N SER A 141 17.94 16.77 -12.47
CA SER A 141 19.34 16.68 -12.80
C SER A 141 20.00 17.10 -11.50
N LEU A 142 20.56 16.14 -10.75
CA LEU A 142 21.22 16.42 -9.47
C LEU A 142 22.38 17.41 -9.70
N SER A 143 22.75 17.63 -10.96
CA SER A 143 23.62 18.69 -11.46
C SER A 143 23.10 20.12 -11.19
N ALA A 144 21.81 20.35 -10.96
CA ALA A 144 21.30 21.64 -10.48
C ALA A 144 21.65 21.90 -8.99
N GLY A 145 22.25 20.91 -8.33
CA GLY A 145 22.60 20.94 -6.92
C GLY A 145 21.38 20.66 -6.04
N LEU A 146 21.56 19.80 -5.04
CA LEU A 146 20.61 19.72 -3.94
C LEU A 146 20.69 21.02 -3.13
N PRO A 147 19.57 21.49 -2.56
CA PRO A 147 19.55 22.72 -1.78
C PRO A 147 20.55 22.67 -0.62
N ARG A 148 21.28 23.76 -0.41
CA ARG A 148 22.20 23.91 0.73
C ARG A 148 21.39 24.23 1.99
N ALA A 149 21.38 23.31 2.95
CA ALA A 149 20.78 23.53 4.27
C ALA A 149 21.87 23.76 5.33
N THR A 150 21.73 24.85 6.08
CA THR A 150 22.46 25.12 7.33
C THR A 150 21.56 24.72 8.49
N GLY A 151 21.85 23.60 9.14
CA GLY A 151 21.05 23.11 10.28
C GLY A 151 21.31 21.65 10.61
N PRO A 152 20.64 21.13 11.65
CA PRO A 152 20.68 19.71 12.01
C PRO A 152 20.27 18.81 10.84
N ARG A 153 20.97 17.68 10.73
CA ARG A 153 20.82 16.74 9.60
C ARG A 153 20.52 15.35 10.12
N HIS A 154 19.70 14.63 9.37
CA HIS A 154 19.39 13.24 9.59
C HIS A 154 19.81 12.43 8.35
N VAL A 155 20.46 11.29 8.57
CA VAL A 155 20.80 10.34 7.51
C VAL A 155 19.88 9.13 7.66
N LYS A 156 19.00 8.93 6.68
CA LYS A 156 18.12 7.76 6.62
C LYS A 156 18.80 6.67 5.78
N HIS A 157 19.08 5.53 6.40
CA HIS A 157 19.55 4.33 5.73
C HIS A 157 18.37 3.41 5.41
N TYR A 158 18.16 3.12 4.12
CA TYR A 158 17.05 2.28 3.69
C TYR A 158 17.47 0.82 3.72
N LYS A 159 16.57 -0.02 4.24
CA LYS A 159 16.73 -1.48 4.27
C LYS A 159 15.72 -2.10 3.32
N GLU A 160 16.01 -3.31 2.84
CA GLU A 160 15.04 -4.06 2.05
C GLU A 160 13.80 -4.36 2.90
N ARG A 161 12.64 -4.01 2.37
CA ARG A 161 11.35 -4.16 3.05
C ARG A 161 10.29 -4.74 2.11
N LEU A 162 10.68 -5.75 1.32
CA LEU A 162 9.81 -6.37 0.31
C LEU A 162 8.46 -6.83 0.88
N ALA A 163 8.44 -7.35 2.12
CA ALA A 163 7.20 -7.77 2.77
C ALA A 163 6.28 -6.58 3.15
N LEU A 164 6.84 -5.43 3.54
CA LEU A 164 6.09 -4.28 4.05
C LEU A 164 5.67 -3.30 2.94
N THR A 165 6.56 -3.04 1.99
CA THR A 165 6.38 -2.01 0.95
C THR A 165 6.36 -2.60 -0.46
N GLY A 166 6.84 -3.83 -0.63
CA GLY A 166 7.09 -4.41 -1.95
C GLY A 166 8.26 -3.76 -2.69
N LEU A 167 9.13 -3.03 -1.98
CA LEU A 167 10.24 -2.29 -2.56
C LEU A 167 11.59 -2.76 -2.03
N GLU A 168 12.56 -2.78 -2.94
CA GLU A 168 13.99 -2.81 -2.66
C GLU A 168 14.41 -1.50 -1.98
N ALA A 169 15.47 -1.54 -1.17
CA ALA A 169 15.96 -0.37 -0.42
C ALA A 169 16.20 0.85 -1.32
N GLN A 170 16.81 0.63 -2.49
CA GLN A 170 17.11 1.69 -3.45
C GLN A 170 15.82 2.33 -4.00
N ARG A 171 14.78 1.54 -4.31
CA ARG A 171 13.50 2.06 -4.81
C ARG A 171 12.76 2.86 -3.73
N ALA A 172 12.82 2.42 -2.47
CA ALA A 172 12.26 3.17 -1.35
C ALA A 172 12.97 4.53 -1.18
N CYS A 173 14.30 4.54 -1.26
CA CYS A 173 15.10 5.77 -1.24
C CYS A 173 14.71 6.74 -2.37
N TRP A 174 14.59 6.24 -3.59
CA TRP A 174 14.18 7.05 -4.75
C TRP A 174 12.75 7.58 -4.62
N LEU A 175 11.82 6.78 -4.10
CA LEU A 175 10.44 7.20 -3.84
C LEU A 175 10.41 8.39 -2.89
N GLU A 176 11.08 8.27 -1.74
CA GLU A 176 11.12 9.33 -0.74
C GLU A 176 11.82 10.59 -1.26
N LEU A 177 12.99 10.46 -1.88
CA LEU A 177 13.69 11.58 -2.51
C LEU A 177 12.79 12.34 -3.49
N SER A 178 12.01 11.62 -4.29
CA SER A 178 11.15 12.23 -5.32
C SER A 178 9.93 12.92 -4.72
N CYS A 179 9.35 12.34 -3.67
CA CYS A 179 8.29 13.01 -2.90
C CYS A 179 8.80 14.32 -2.31
N LEU A 180 9.95 14.28 -1.61
CA LEU A 180 10.52 15.46 -0.96
C LEU A 180 10.87 16.56 -1.97
N LEU A 181 11.57 16.22 -3.06
CA LEU A 181 11.91 17.20 -4.09
C LEU A 181 10.66 17.86 -4.70
N ARG A 182 9.59 17.08 -4.89
CA ARG A 182 8.33 17.59 -5.44
C ARG A 182 7.61 18.52 -4.46
N LEU A 183 7.60 18.20 -3.17
CA LEU A 183 7.04 19.06 -2.12
C LEU A 183 7.74 20.42 -2.11
N HIS A 184 9.08 20.43 -2.16
CA HIS A 184 9.86 21.68 -2.18
C HIS A 184 9.73 22.46 -3.49
N TRP A 185 9.42 21.79 -4.61
CA TRP A 185 9.12 22.47 -5.87
C TRP A 185 7.77 23.17 -5.82
N VAL A 186 6.75 22.50 -5.27
CA VAL A 186 5.37 23.00 -5.26
C VAL A 186 5.16 24.07 -4.19
N ALA A 187 5.77 23.91 -3.01
CA ALA A 187 5.65 24.87 -1.90
C ALA A 187 7.03 25.13 -1.25
N PRO A 188 7.90 25.94 -1.89
CA PRO A 188 9.22 26.29 -1.35
C PRO A 188 9.17 26.95 0.04
N GLU A 189 8.05 27.56 0.42
CA GLU A 189 7.80 28.18 1.71
C GLU A 189 7.53 27.14 2.82
N ALA A 190 7.07 25.94 2.47
CA ALA A 190 6.76 24.85 3.40
C ALA A 190 8.00 24.02 3.82
N ARG A 191 9.19 24.62 3.76
CA ARG A 191 10.48 23.94 4.02
C ARG A 191 10.62 23.38 5.43
N ASP A 192 9.87 23.93 6.38
CA ASP A 192 9.84 23.47 7.76
C ASP A 192 8.70 22.46 8.03
N ARG A 193 7.93 22.10 7.01
CA ARG A 193 6.85 21.11 7.06
C ARG A 193 7.26 19.73 6.53
N PHE A 194 8.32 19.68 5.73
CA PHE A 194 8.80 18.47 5.07
C PHE A 194 10.33 18.45 5.02
N PRO A 195 10.98 17.29 5.20
CA PRO A 195 12.44 17.21 5.13
C PRO A 195 12.99 17.71 3.80
N LEU A 196 14.03 18.52 3.84
CA LEU A 196 14.75 19.00 2.66
C LEU A 196 15.87 18.00 2.33
N PRO A 197 15.88 17.36 1.15
CA PRO A 197 16.95 16.46 0.77
C PRO A 197 18.23 17.26 0.49
N ILE A 198 19.33 16.88 1.14
CA ILE A 198 20.62 17.57 1.11
C ILE A 198 21.64 16.78 0.29
N ALA A 199 21.71 15.46 0.49
CA ALA A 199 22.66 14.60 -0.20
C ALA A 199 22.10 13.19 -0.39
N LEU A 200 22.34 12.61 -1.57
CA LEU A 200 22.09 11.20 -1.87
C LEU A 200 23.43 10.50 -1.95
N ASP A 201 23.59 9.37 -1.25
CA ASP A 201 24.78 8.54 -1.39
C ASP A 201 24.65 7.68 -2.67
N PRO A 202 25.55 7.80 -3.66
CA PRO A 202 25.49 6.98 -4.86
C PRO A 202 25.92 5.53 -4.62
N GLY A 203 26.68 5.24 -3.56
CA GLY A 203 27.20 3.91 -3.22
C GLY A 203 26.30 3.12 -2.29
N ALA A 204 25.37 3.76 -1.58
CA ALA A 204 24.46 3.11 -0.65
C ALA A 204 23.03 3.67 -0.76
N PRO A 205 21.98 2.89 -0.47
CA PRO A 205 20.62 3.41 -0.42
C PRO A 205 20.43 4.25 0.86
N SER A 206 20.98 5.47 0.86
CA SER A 206 20.87 6.42 1.97
C SER A 206 20.60 7.84 1.50
N LEU A 207 19.82 8.58 2.28
CA LEU A 207 19.41 9.95 2.00
C LEU A 207 19.68 10.83 3.22
N THR A 208 20.48 11.87 3.02
CA THR A 208 20.69 12.93 4.02
C THR A 208 19.64 14.02 3.82
N MET A 209 18.95 14.40 4.88
CA MET A 209 17.90 15.41 4.88
C MET A 209 17.97 16.31 6.12
N THR A 210 17.23 17.42 6.13
CA THR A 210 17.09 18.27 7.32
C THR A 210 16.33 17.54 8.43
N ASP A 211 16.80 17.70 9.66
CA ASP A 211 16.06 17.30 10.85
C ASP A 211 15.06 18.41 11.25
N LEU A 212 13.82 18.01 11.52
CA LEU A 212 12.69 18.90 11.79
C LEU A 212 12.15 18.79 13.23
N GLY A 213 12.81 18.02 14.11
CA GLY A 213 12.45 17.89 15.51
C GLY A 213 12.16 16.45 15.92
N TRP A 214 11.34 16.30 16.96
CA TRP A 214 11.04 14.99 17.55
C TRP A 214 9.72 14.45 17.01
N SER A 215 9.67 13.16 16.71
CA SER A 215 8.39 12.46 16.53
C SER A 215 7.50 12.67 17.75
N LEU A 216 6.17 12.77 17.55
CA LEU A 216 5.24 13.06 18.65
C LEU A 216 5.33 12.06 19.81
N ASP A 217 5.65 10.79 19.52
CA ASP A 217 5.85 9.73 20.52
C ASP A 217 7.21 9.76 21.21
N MET A 218 8.13 10.62 20.76
CA MET A 218 9.51 10.72 21.23
C MET A 218 9.86 12.10 21.80
N VAL A 219 8.87 12.98 22.01
CA VAL A 219 9.12 14.30 22.60
C VAL A 219 9.58 14.13 24.06
N PRO A 220 10.73 14.69 24.46
CA PRO A 220 11.22 14.56 25.83
C PRO A 220 10.23 15.12 26.86
N ALA A 221 10.08 14.41 27.99
CA ALA A 221 9.10 14.78 29.03
C ALA A 221 9.29 16.21 29.57
N HIS A 222 10.52 16.71 29.66
CA HIS A 222 10.81 18.07 30.11
C HIS A 222 10.41 19.16 29.10
N ALA A 223 10.20 18.80 27.83
CA ALA A 223 9.85 19.72 26.75
C ALA A 223 8.36 19.64 26.35
N SER A 224 7.69 18.53 26.67
CA SER A 224 6.34 18.21 26.18
C SER A 224 5.30 19.26 26.55
N ALA A 225 5.28 19.76 27.79
CA ALA A 225 4.35 20.79 28.26
C ALA A 225 4.44 22.09 27.43
N ALA A 226 5.66 22.61 27.25
CA ALA A 226 5.89 23.85 26.53
C ALA A 226 5.62 23.71 25.03
N VAL A 227 5.97 22.56 24.44
CA VAL A 227 5.67 22.25 23.03
C VAL A 227 4.16 22.14 22.83
N ALA A 228 3.46 21.40 23.69
CA ALA A 228 2.00 21.24 23.64
C ALA A 228 1.28 22.58 23.72
N ALA A 229 1.65 23.45 24.66
CA ALA A 229 1.05 24.78 24.82
C ALA A 229 1.19 25.64 23.54
N ARG A 230 2.33 25.58 22.85
CA ARG A 230 2.57 26.31 21.59
C ARG A 230 1.85 25.68 20.39
N LEU A 231 1.80 24.35 20.36
CA LEU A 231 1.25 23.57 19.26
C LEU A 231 -0.29 23.63 19.24
N ARG A 232 -0.93 23.41 20.39
CA ARG A 232 -2.38 23.22 20.55
C ARG A 232 -3.25 24.26 19.82
N PRO A 233 -3.04 25.58 19.96
CA PRO A 233 -3.89 26.57 19.29
C PRO A 233 -3.72 26.60 17.76
N ARG A 234 -2.69 25.94 17.22
CA ARG A 234 -2.31 25.99 15.80
C ARG A 234 -2.45 24.65 15.09
N VAL A 235 -2.78 23.56 15.78
CA VAL A 235 -2.83 22.20 15.19
C VAL A 235 -3.64 22.18 13.90
N SER A 236 -4.88 22.66 13.93
CA SER A 236 -5.77 22.60 12.76
C SER A 236 -5.24 23.37 11.55
N ALA A 237 -4.67 24.57 11.77
CA ALA A 237 -4.10 25.38 10.70
C ALA A 237 -2.88 24.71 10.09
N GLN A 238 -1.96 24.21 10.91
CA GLN A 238 -0.74 23.55 10.46
C GLN A 238 -1.01 22.23 9.71
N VAL A 239 -1.98 21.44 10.18
CA VAL A 239 -2.38 20.20 9.49
C VAL A 239 -3.02 20.51 8.13
N THR A 240 -3.85 21.54 8.06
CA THR A 240 -4.48 21.99 6.80
C THR A 240 -3.41 22.42 5.79
N GLU A 241 -2.40 23.16 6.24
CA GLU A 241 -1.25 23.57 5.43
C GLU A 241 -0.49 22.35 4.87
N ILE A 242 -0.13 21.39 5.73
CA ILE A 242 0.58 20.17 5.31
C ILE A 242 -0.22 19.39 4.26
N VAL A 243 -1.52 19.18 4.52
CA VAL A 243 -2.39 18.40 3.61
C VAL A 243 -2.60 19.12 2.29
N SER A 244 -2.78 20.44 2.30
CA SER A 244 -2.88 21.25 1.08
C SER A 244 -1.62 21.11 0.22
N VAL A 245 -0.42 21.15 0.83
CA VAL A 245 0.83 20.98 0.07
C VAL A 245 0.94 19.57 -0.52
N LEU A 246 0.56 18.53 0.23
CA LEU A 246 0.53 17.15 -0.28
C LEU A 246 -0.42 17.01 -1.47
N GLU A 247 -1.61 17.60 -1.39
CA GLU A 247 -2.61 17.58 -2.45
C GLU A 247 -2.12 18.30 -3.71
N GLN A 248 -1.56 19.52 -3.56
CA GLN A 248 -0.97 20.26 -4.67
C GLN A 248 0.21 19.51 -5.30
N ALA A 249 1.01 18.82 -4.48
CA ALA A 249 2.07 17.95 -4.94
C ALA A 249 1.56 16.61 -5.51
N GLY A 250 0.27 16.30 -5.44
CA GLY A 250 -0.29 15.02 -5.88
C GLY A 250 0.31 13.83 -5.14
N ILE A 251 0.73 14.01 -3.89
CA ILE A 251 1.34 12.96 -3.07
C ILE A 251 0.30 12.43 -2.09
N ALA A 252 0.07 11.12 -2.10
CA ALA A 252 -0.67 10.42 -1.06
C ALA A 252 0.33 9.77 -0.10
N HIS A 253 0.34 10.22 1.15
CA HIS A 253 1.13 9.62 2.23
C HIS A 253 0.38 8.42 2.82
N LEU A 254 0.94 7.21 2.71
CA LEU A 254 0.22 5.96 2.96
C LEU A 254 0.70 5.20 4.21
N ASP A 255 1.54 5.82 5.04
CA ASP A 255 2.00 5.27 6.33
C ASP A 255 1.84 6.27 7.47
N ILE A 256 0.61 6.70 7.75
CA ILE A 256 0.35 7.51 8.95
C ILE A 256 0.14 6.57 10.16
N HIS A 257 1.16 6.44 11.00
CA HIS A 257 1.14 5.51 12.13
C HIS A 257 0.31 6.01 13.31
N ASP A 258 -0.40 5.13 14.00
CA ASP A 258 -1.29 5.45 15.13
C ASP A 258 -0.62 6.18 16.30
N SER A 259 0.67 5.90 16.52
CA SER A 259 1.51 6.55 17.55
C SER A 259 1.91 7.98 17.19
N GLY A 260 1.75 8.40 15.93
CA GLY A 260 2.25 9.68 15.45
C GLY A 260 3.75 9.71 15.14
N ARG A 261 4.43 8.55 15.03
CA ARG A 261 5.89 8.49 14.76
C ARG A 261 6.34 9.23 13.50
N ASN A 262 5.44 9.37 12.52
CA ASN A 262 5.68 10.04 11.23
C ASN A 262 5.33 11.53 11.26
N ILE A 263 4.78 12.02 12.37
CA ILE A 263 4.54 13.44 12.62
C ILE A 263 5.60 13.91 13.61
N VAL A 264 6.36 14.93 13.23
CA VAL A 264 7.36 15.52 14.12
C VAL A 264 6.97 16.93 14.54
N VAL A 265 7.48 17.35 15.69
CA VAL A 265 7.29 18.68 16.25
C VAL A 265 8.63 19.24 16.73
N ASN A 266 8.90 20.50 16.42
CA ASN A 266 10.06 21.20 16.95
C ASN A 266 9.74 21.99 18.24
N THR A 267 10.77 22.56 18.85
CA THR A 267 10.66 23.36 20.09
C THR A 267 9.73 24.56 19.97
N ARG A 268 9.45 25.04 18.75
CA ARG A 268 8.53 26.15 18.45
C ARG A 268 7.08 25.70 18.26
N GLY A 269 6.78 24.40 18.41
CA GLY A 269 5.45 23.84 18.20
C GLY A 269 5.04 23.78 16.72
N ARG A 270 6.02 23.72 15.79
CA ARG A 270 5.72 23.52 14.37
C ARG A 270 5.68 22.03 14.03
N LEU A 271 4.56 21.61 13.42
CA LEU A 271 4.39 20.26 12.88
C LEU A 271 5.07 20.12 11.52
N ALA A 272 5.65 18.95 11.31
CA ALA A 272 6.12 18.48 10.03
C ALA A 272 5.76 17.00 9.82
N LEU A 273 5.70 16.57 8.56
CA LEU A 273 5.47 15.19 8.17
C LEU A 273 6.74 14.61 7.57
N ILE A 274 7.12 13.41 8.01
CA ILE A 274 8.33 12.70 7.59
C ILE A 274 7.99 11.29 7.10
N ASP A 275 8.97 10.59 6.54
CA ASP A 275 8.91 9.16 6.18
C ASP A 275 8.06 8.84 4.93
N PHE A 276 8.53 9.25 3.76
CA PHE A 276 7.82 9.08 2.49
C PHE A 276 8.19 7.77 1.75
N ASP A 277 8.64 6.74 2.47
CA ASP A 277 9.02 5.46 1.88
C ASP A 277 7.81 4.55 1.52
N ILE A 278 6.61 4.95 1.95
CA ILE A 278 5.32 4.39 1.52
C ILE A 278 4.40 5.54 1.10
N ALA A 279 4.51 5.92 -0.16
CA ALA A 279 3.71 6.97 -0.78
C ALA A 279 3.29 6.60 -2.21
N ALA A 280 2.28 7.29 -2.72
CA ALA A 280 1.91 7.29 -4.13
C ALA A 280 1.95 8.71 -4.69
N MET A 281 2.29 8.86 -5.96
CA MET A 281 2.36 10.15 -6.65
C MET A 281 1.42 10.15 -7.85
N ASP A 282 0.62 11.21 -8.01
CA ASP A 282 -0.39 11.37 -9.06
C ASP A 282 -1.34 10.16 -9.18
N GLY A 283 -1.71 9.56 -8.04
CA GLY A 283 -2.54 8.35 -7.98
C GLY A 283 -1.87 7.09 -8.54
N MET A 284 -0.54 7.11 -8.75
CA MET A 284 0.21 5.96 -9.23
C MET A 284 1.00 5.31 -8.10
N ALA A 285 0.79 4.01 -7.91
CA ALA A 285 1.58 3.18 -7.02
C ALA A 285 2.76 2.53 -7.74
N ILE A 286 3.91 2.46 -7.07
CA ILE A 286 5.12 1.83 -7.62
C ILE A 286 5.25 0.33 -7.26
N SER A 287 4.38 -0.18 -6.40
CA SER A 287 4.29 -1.61 -6.04
C SER A 287 2.83 -2.02 -5.79
N ALA A 288 2.56 -3.32 -5.84
CA ALA A 288 1.23 -3.86 -5.54
C ALA A 288 0.81 -3.60 -4.07
N THR A 289 1.77 -3.56 -3.15
CA THR A 289 1.52 -3.26 -1.74
C THR A 289 1.11 -1.80 -1.55
N ILE A 290 1.80 -0.87 -2.22
CA ILE A 290 1.45 0.55 -2.23
C ILE A 290 0.10 0.76 -2.91
N GLU A 291 -0.19 0.04 -4.00
CA GLU A 291 -1.48 0.11 -4.69
C GLU A 291 -2.63 -0.28 -3.76
N ARG A 292 -2.48 -1.36 -2.99
CA ARG A 292 -3.49 -1.78 -2.00
C ARG A 292 -3.70 -0.71 -0.93
N ARG A 293 -2.62 -0.11 -0.41
CA ARG A 293 -2.69 0.97 0.57
C ARG A 293 -3.34 2.23 -0.01
N LEU A 294 -3.05 2.56 -1.26
CA LEU A 294 -3.68 3.68 -1.96
C LEU A 294 -5.20 3.47 -2.13
N GLN A 295 -5.62 2.25 -2.49
CA GLN A 295 -7.04 1.91 -2.56
C GLN A 295 -7.74 2.00 -1.21
N GLU A 296 -7.07 1.60 -0.13
CA GLU A 296 -7.56 1.78 1.24
C GLU A 296 -7.65 3.25 1.64
N TRP A 297 -6.60 4.03 1.36
CA TRP A 297 -6.57 5.47 1.59
C TRP A 297 -7.75 6.19 0.92
N HIS A 298 -8.04 5.86 -0.35
CA HIS A 298 -9.23 6.39 -1.03
C HIS A 298 -10.54 5.98 -0.34
N ARG A 299 -10.68 4.71 0.09
CA ARG A 299 -11.88 4.25 0.81
C ARG A 299 -12.08 4.96 2.15
N MET A 300 -11.00 5.36 2.82
CA MET A 300 -11.07 6.07 4.09
C MET A 300 -11.44 7.56 3.94
N GLY A 301 -11.41 8.11 2.72
CA GLY A 301 -11.73 9.51 2.43
C GLY A 301 -10.51 10.35 2.03
N GLY A 302 -9.37 9.72 1.70
CA GLY A 302 -8.22 10.40 1.13
C GLY A 302 -7.61 11.47 2.05
N TYR A 303 -7.44 12.69 1.51
CA TYR A 303 -6.82 13.80 2.22
C TYR A 303 -7.60 14.22 3.47
N ASP A 304 -8.94 14.13 3.45
CA ASP A 304 -9.77 14.45 4.62
C ASP A 304 -9.51 13.49 5.77
N TRP A 305 -9.32 12.20 5.46
CA TRP A 305 -8.96 11.20 6.46
C TRP A 305 -7.58 11.44 7.02
N LEU A 306 -6.60 11.75 6.17
CA LEU A 306 -5.24 12.08 6.60
C LEU A 306 -5.25 13.31 7.52
N ALA A 307 -5.96 14.37 7.15
CA ALA A 307 -6.10 15.58 7.96
C ALA A 307 -6.71 15.30 9.34
N ARG A 308 -7.79 14.52 9.39
CA ARG A 308 -8.39 14.09 10.68
C ARG A 308 -7.37 13.29 11.50
N ARG A 309 -6.73 12.29 10.89
CA ARG A 309 -5.79 11.41 11.59
C ARG A 309 -4.60 12.16 12.19
N MET A 310 -4.02 13.09 11.43
CA MET A 310 -2.92 13.94 11.91
C MET A 310 -3.36 14.86 13.04
N ARG A 311 -4.54 15.49 12.92
CA ARG A 311 -5.10 16.36 13.95
C ARG A 311 -5.31 15.60 15.25
N ASP A 312 -5.92 14.42 15.19
CA ASP A 312 -6.20 13.59 16.37
C ASP A 312 -4.90 13.14 17.06
N GLN A 313 -3.85 12.84 16.31
CA GLN A 313 -2.53 12.49 16.86
C GLN A 313 -1.87 13.67 17.57
N ALA A 314 -1.85 14.84 16.93
CA ALA A 314 -1.29 16.04 17.52
C ALA A 314 -2.05 16.50 18.77
N LEU A 315 -3.40 16.43 18.76
CA LEU A 315 -4.22 16.77 19.92
C LEU A 315 -4.03 15.76 21.06
N ARG A 316 -4.01 14.45 20.78
CA ARG A 316 -3.70 13.43 21.81
C ARG A 316 -2.34 13.68 22.47
N PHE A 317 -1.33 14.06 21.70
CA PHE A 317 -0.04 14.47 22.26
C PHE A 317 -0.19 15.70 23.17
N CYS A 318 -0.92 16.73 22.75
CA CYS A 318 -1.15 17.92 23.57
C CYS A 318 -1.91 17.60 24.87
N ASP A 319 -2.83 16.65 24.83
CA ASP A 319 -3.68 16.27 25.97
C ASP A 319 -2.94 15.39 26.98
N ALA A 320 -1.97 14.61 26.51
CA ALA A 320 -1.10 13.78 27.34
C ALA A 320 0.08 14.55 27.94
N ALA A 321 0.34 15.78 27.51
CA ALA A 321 1.43 16.58 28.04
C ALA A 321 1.14 17.04 29.48
N PRO A 322 2.13 17.00 30.39
CA PRO A 322 1.95 17.50 31.74
C PRO A 322 1.65 19.00 31.70
N PRO A 323 0.92 19.55 32.69
CA PRO A 323 0.71 20.98 32.81
C PRO A 323 2.06 21.70 32.97
N LEU A 324 2.14 22.95 32.50
CA LEU A 324 3.29 23.79 32.77
C LEU A 324 3.40 24.03 34.29
N PRO A 325 4.61 24.00 34.87
CA PRO A 325 4.79 24.47 36.24
C PRO A 325 4.31 25.92 36.32
N GLY A 326 3.38 26.17 37.25
CA GLY A 326 2.82 27.49 37.53
C GLY A 326 3.81 28.44 38.18
#